data_AF-A0A3N7HDE7-F1
#
_entry.id   AF-A0A3N7HDE7-F1
#
_cell.length_a   1.000
_cell.length_b   1.000
_cell.length_c   1.000
_cell.angle_alpha   90.00
_cell.angle_beta   90.00
_cell.angle_gamma   90.00
#
_symmetry.space_group_name_H-M   'P 1'
#
loop_
_entity.id
_entity.type
_entity.pdbx_description
1 polymer ?
#
loop_
_entity_poly.entity_id
_entity_poly.type
_entity_poly.pdbx_seq_one_letter_code
_entity_poly.pdbx_strand_id
1 'polypeptide(L)'
;MKPDYKLSKQTNLMINYVMSRCGLKIPTALNQLLLVMRITTLFVLLGFLHVSATSLSQTITLHAKRQPIEDVFAAIEKQTGYWVMYNDRLVHAAEPITIEATNMPLKDFLNQVLTPLALTYTVAHTNILIKAKDNRAFGHRAAENAGATEIQQQPLRGRITDENGQPLAGVTVSIPGTTVATTSDENGAYVLTVPAGGQQVSFRMVGFESREYALAGLATLDVVLRATVSDLEEVVVVGYGAVKKKDLTGSVASVQTQDFKDIPANSIENLLQGRASGLQIVKT
;
A
#
# COMPACT_ATOMS: atom_id res chain seq x y z
N MET A 1 96.20 -70.76 15.25
CA MET A 1 95.65 -71.96 15.91
C MET A 1 94.65 -71.46 16.97
N LYS A 2 93.35 -71.74 16.81
CA LYS A 2 92.30 -71.53 17.85
C LYS A 2 92.63 -72.37 19.09
N PRO A 3 92.24 -71.99 20.32
CA PRO A 3 90.86 -72.09 20.86
C PRO A 3 90.54 -70.93 21.86
N ASP A 4 89.52 -70.86 22.72
CA ASP A 4 88.11 -71.25 22.82
C ASP A 4 87.65 -70.84 24.26
N TYR A 5 86.35 -70.58 24.45
CA TYR A 5 85.51 -70.52 25.66
C TYR A 5 85.74 -69.61 26.93
N LYS A 6 84.63 -68.91 27.27
CA LYS A 6 83.83 -68.87 28.54
C LYS A 6 84.06 -67.81 29.67
N LEU A 7 82.99 -67.01 29.83
CA LEU A 7 82.13 -66.76 31.02
C LEU A 7 82.68 -66.13 32.31
N SER A 8 82.07 -64.99 32.69
CA SER A 8 81.76 -64.54 34.07
C SER A 8 80.85 -63.30 33.96
N LYS A 9 79.51 -63.36 33.99
CA LYS A 9 78.58 -63.60 35.11
C LYS A 9 78.84 -62.68 36.31
N GLN A 10 77.81 -61.97 36.79
CA GLN A 10 77.70 -61.33 38.12
C GLN A 10 78.09 -59.84 38.28
N THR A 11 77.60 -58.89 37.46
CA THR A 11 77.69 -57.46 37.86
C THR A 11 76.58 -56.52 37.41
N ASN A 12 75.49 -57.02 36.85
CA ASN A 12 74.31 -56.18 36.58
C ASN A 12 73.00 -56.78 37.09
N LEU A 13 73.09 -57.69 38.07
CA LEU A 13 71.93 -58.27 38.77
C LEU A 13 71.62 -57.55 40.11
N MET A 14 72.18 -56.35 40.33
CA MET A 14 71.93 -55.54 41.55
C MET A 14 71.48 -54.11 41.25
N ILE A 15 70.69 -53.91 40.19
CA ILE A 15 69.87 -52.70 40.02
C ILE A 15 68.38 -53.06 39.86
N ASN A 16 68.04 -54.35 39.85
CA ASN A 16 66.70 -54.79 39.45
C ASN A 16 65.78 -55.29 40.56
N TYR A 17 66.16 -55.16 41.84
CA TYR A 17 65.22 -55.50 42.93
C TYR A 17 65.50 -54.64 44.16
N VAL A 18 64.45 -54.05 44.72
CA VAL A 18 64.43 -53.17 45.91
C VAL A 18 64.57 -51.66 45.62
N MET A 19 63.69 -51.16 44.76
CA MET A 19 62.76 -50.12 45.23
C MET A 19 61.35 -50.48 44.76
N SER A 20 60.78 -51.45 45.46
CA SER A 20 59.35 -51.62 45.55
C SER A 20 58.77 -50.44 46.33
N ARG A 21 57.58 -49.98 45.91
CA ARG A 21 56.64 -49.04 46.55
C ARG A 21 56.74 -47.57 46.12
N CYS A 22 56.10 -47.25 45.00
CA CYS A 22 55.00 -46.26 45.03
C CYS A 22 54.16 -46.41 43.75
N GLY A 23 52.89 -46.77 43.91
CA GLY A 23 51.98 -47.00 42.79
C GLY A 23 51.42 -45.71 42.21
N LEU A 24 51.34 -45.63 40.88
CA LEU A 24 50.22 -44.98 40.20
C LEU A 24 50.15 -45.49 38.76
N LYS A 25 49.26 -46.46 38.53
CA LYS A 25 48.82 -46.81 37.17
C LYS A 25 48.13 -45.56 36.61
N ILE A 26 48.79 -44.83 35.72
CA ILE A 26 48.17 -43.73 34.98
C ILE A 26 47.05 -44.37 34.14
N PRO A 27 45.78 -43.96 34.33
CA PRO A 27 44.66 -44.81 33.99
C PRO A 27 44.46 -44.79 32.48
N THR A 28 44.40 -45.96 31.88
CA THR A 28 43.84 -46.21 30.53
C THR A 28 42.46 -45.57 30.34
N ALA A 29 41.76 -45.26 31.44
CA ALA A 29 40.51 -44.51 31.46
C ALA A 29 40.65 -43.07 30.92
N LEU A 30 41.79 -42.37 31.08
CA LEU A 30 41.93 -40.98 30.59
C LEU A 30 42.03 -40.92 29.06
N ASN A 31 42.81 -41.83 28.47
CA ASN A 31 42.90 -41.96 27.02
C ASN A 31 41.60 -42.51 26.41
N GLN A 32 40.89 -43.40 27.12
CA GLN A 32 39.56 -43.84 26.69
C GLN A 32 38.52 -42.72 26.79
N LEU A 33 38.60 -41.87 27.81
CA LEU A 33 37.70 -40.72 27.97
C LEU A 33 37.96 -39.65 26.90
N LEU A 34 39.23 -39.42 26.51
CA LEU A 34 39.59 -38.56 25.38
C LEU A 34 39.14 -39.13 24.03
N LEU A 35 39.19 -40.46 23.85
CA LEU A 35 38.73 -41.13 22.63
C LEU A 35 37.20 -41.09 22.53
N VAL A 36 36.49 -41.33 23.64
CA VAL A 36 35.02 -41.19 23.71
C VAL A 36 34.60 -39.75 23.46
N MET A 37 35.28 -38.76 24.05
CA MET A 37 34.96 -37.34 23.76
C MET A 37 35.14 -37.01 22.28
N ARG A 38 36.22 -37.46 21.63
CA ARG A 38 36.43 -37.27 20.18
C ARG A 38 35.40 -37.98 19.30
N ILE A 39 34.95 -39.17 19.67
CA ILE A 39 33.92 -39.89 18.90
C ILE A 39 32.56 -39.24 19.10
N THR A 40 32.22 -38.81 20.32
CA THR A 40 30.95 -38.12 20.58
C THR A 40 30.87 -36.77 19.88
N THR A 41 31.97 -35.99 19.83
CA THR A 41 32.00 -34.75 19.05
C THR A 41 31.90 -35.00 17.56
N LEU A 42 32.53 -36.08 17.04
CA LEU A 42 32.37 -36.49 15.64
C LEU A 42 30.92 -36.88 15.32
N PHE A 43 30.26 -37.66 16.19
CA PHE A 43 28.86 -38.07 16.01
C PHE A 43 27.87 -36.90 16.13
N VAL A 44 28.12 -35.97 17.05
CA VAL A 44 27.32 -34.75 17.19
C VAL A 44 27.51 -33.84 15.97
N LEU A 45 28.74 -33.69 15.46
CA LEU A 45 29.03 -32.95 14.24
C LEU A 45 28.36 -33.58 13.01
N LEU A 46 28.37 -34.92 12.90
CA LEU A 46 27.68 -35.64 11.83
C LEU A 46 26.16 -35.49 11.91
N GLY A 47 25.60 -35.47 13.13
CA GLY A 47 24.18 -35.23 13.38
C GLY A 47 23.73 -33.83 12.95
N PHE A 48 24.57 -32.81 13.16
CA PHE A 48 24.30 -31.46 12.66
C PHE A 48 24.44 -31.33 11.14
N LEU A 49 25.25 -32.16 10.49
CA LEU A 49 25.41 -32.14 9.03
C LEU A 49 24.17 -32.68 8.28
N HIS A 50 23.32 -33.46 8.94
CA HIS A 50 22.12 -34.03 8.33
C HIS A 50 20.87 -33.15 8.47
N VAL A 51 20.98 -31.98 9.13
CA VAL A 51 19.94 -30.95 9.13
C VAL A 51 19.98 -30.22 7.79
N SER A 52 19.45 -30.88 6.76
CA SER A 52 18.94 -30.16 5.60
C SER A 52 17.68 -29.44 6.06
N ALA A 53 17.82 -28.17 6.43
CA ALA A 53 16.69 -27.30 6.70
C ALA A 53 15.96 -27.01 5.38
N THR A 54 15.10 -27.92 4.93
CA THR A 54 13.99 -27.56 4.03
C THR A 54 13.04 -26.73 4.87
N SER A 55 13.27 -25.41 4.88
CA SER A 55 12.39 -24.44 5.52
C SER A 55 10.95 -24.67 5.04
N LEU A 56 9.97 -24.52 5.93
CA LEU A 56 8.53 -24.49 5.64
C LEU A 56 8.21 -23.60 4.42
N SER A 57 8.31 -24.16 3.23
CA SER A 57 8.07 -23.47 1.97
C SER A 57 7.31 -24.42 1.09
N GLN A 58 6.06 -24.09 0.83
CA GLN A 58 5.21 -24.85 -0.06
C GLN A 58 5.85 -24.84 -1.44
N THR A 59 6.12 -26.04 -1.96
CA THR A 59 6.67 -26.19 -3.31
C THR A 59 5.53 -26.34 -4.30
N ILE A 60 5.71 -25.73 -5.47
CA ILE A 60 4.75 -25.74 -6.57
C ILE A 60 5.38 -26.46 -7.74
N THR A 61 4.59 -27.34 -8.34
CA THR A 61 4.91 -27.96 -9.63
C THR A 61 3.80 -27.62 -10.60
N LEU A 62 4.14 -26.81 -11.61
CA LEU A 62 3.21 -26.40 -12.65
C LEU A 62 3.91 -26.32 -13.99
N HIS A 63 3.34 -27.02 -14.97
CA HIS A 63 3.74 -26.94 -16.37
C HIS A 63 2.58 -26.30 -17.13
N ALA A 64 2.70 -25.00 -17.39
CA ALA A 64 1.70 -24.21 -18.09
C ALA A 64 2.29 -23.68 -19.40
N LYS A 65 1.66 -24.01 -20.53
CA LYS A 65 2.03 -23.46 -21.84
C LYS A 65 0.93 -22.52 -22.30
N ARG A 66 1.24 -21.22 -22.35
CA ARG A 66 0.35 -20.16 -22.84
C ARG A 66 -1.03 -20.15 -22.14
N GLN A 67 -1.00 -20.27 -20.82
CA GLN A 67 -2.19 -20.37 -19.97
C GLN A 67 -2.55 -18.98 -19.41
N PRO A 68 -3.85 -18.64 -19.26
CA PRO A 68 -4.23 -17.40 -18.57
C PRO A 68 -3.73 -17.47 -17.13
N ILE A 69 -3.33 -16.31 -16.61
CA ILE A 69 -2.74 -16.23 -15.27
C ILE A 69 -3.74 -16.56 -14.15
N GLU A 70 -5.04 -16.43 -14.42
CA GLU A 70 -6.13 -16.82 -13.52
C GLU A 70 -6.07 -18.30 -13.18
N ASP A 71 -5.88 -19.16 -14.19
CA ASP A 71 -5.77 -20.60 -13.98
C ASP A 71 -4.46 -20.95 -13.24
N VAL A 72 -3.41 -20.14 -13.43
CA VAL A 72 -2.15 -20.28 -12.69
C VAL A 72 -2.37 -19.96 -11.21
N PHE A 73 -3.08 -18.88 -10.90
CA PHE A 73 -3.45 -18.55 -9.53
C PHE A 73 -4.33 -19.63 -8.90
N ALA A 74 -5.33 -20.15 -9.62
CA ALA A 74 -6.15 -21.26 -9.14
C ALA A 74 -5.32 -22.52 -8.84
N ALA A 75 -4.30 -22.82 -9.66
CA ALA A 75 -3.37 -23.92 -9.40
C ALA A 75 -2.51 -23.67 -8.13
N ILE A 76 -2.07 -22.42 -7.90
CA ILE A 76 -1.36 -22.03 -6.67
C ILE A 76 -2.26 -22.28 -5.46
N GLU A 77 -3.50 -21.79 -5.47
CA GLU A 77 -4.44 -21.95 -4.36
C GLU A 77 -4.65 -23.43 -4.03
N LYS A 78 -4.83 -24.27 -5.05
CA LYS A 78 -5.04 -25.71 -4.90
C LYS A 78 -3.83 -26.45 -4.31
N GLN A 79 -2.60 -26.07 -4.71
CA GLN A 79 -1.39 -26.77 -4.27
C GLN A 79 -0.86 -26.29 -2.91
N THR A 80 -1.08 -25.01 -2.58
CA THR A 80 -0.44 -24.37 -1.42
C THR A 80 -1.40 -24.01 -0.29
N GLY A 81 -2.71 -23.96 -0.56
CA GLY A 81 -3.72 -23.56 0.41
C GLY A 81 -3.75 -22.06 0.73
N TYR A 82 -3.01 -21.23 -0.01
CA TYR A 82 -3.14 -19.78 0.06
C TYR A 82 -4.35 -19.29 -0.73
N TRP A 83 -4.91 -18.15 -0.34
CA TRP A 83 -5.89 -17.42 -1.15
C TRP A 83 -5.21 -16.28 -1.90
N VAL A 84 -5.35 -16.25 -3.23
CA VAL A 84 -4.73 -15.24 -4.08
C VAL A 84 -5.77 -14.17 -4.39
N MET A 85 -5.54 -12.97 -3.85
CA MET A 85 -6.38 -11.80 -4.09
C MET A 85 -5.73 -10.91 -5.14
N TYR A 86 -6.49 -10.53 -6.16
CA TYR A 86 -6.04 -9.66 -7.23
C TYR A 86 -7.16 -8.72 -7.69
N ASN A 87 -6.80 -7.70 -8.45
CA ASN A 87 -7.77 -6.83 -9.13
C ASN A 87 -8.01 -7.37 -10.54
N ASP A 88 -9.25 -7.73 -10.87
CA ASP A 88 -9.63 -8.33 -12.16
C ASP A 88 -9.12 -7.53 -13.37
N ARG A 89 -9.10 -6.19 -13.26
CA ARG A 89 -8.64 -5.31 -14.34
C ARG A 89 -7.16 -5.48 -14.67
N LEU A 90 -6.34 -5.82 -13.67
CA LEU A 90 -4.90 -6.03 -13.87
C LEU A 90 -4.59 -7.41 -14.44
N VAL A 91 -5.48 -8.37 -14.20
CA VAL A 91 -5.27 -9.79 -14.52
C VAL A 91 -5.83 -10.12 -15.91
N HIS A 92 -7.00 -9.58 -16.27
CA HIS A 92 -7.55 -9.72 -17.63
C HIS A 92 -6.72 -8.99 -18.70
N ALA A 93 -5.96 -7.96 -18.30
CA ALA A 93 -5.04 -7.24 -19.19
C ALA A 93 -3.68 -7.94 -19.36
N ALA A 94 -3.41 -9.02 -18.61
CA ALA A 94 -2.14 -9.72 -18.64
C ALA A 94 -2.06 -10.70 -19.82
N GLU A 95 -0.91 -10.74 -20.49
CA GLU A 95 -0.67 -11.70 -21.56
C GLU A 95 -0.59 -13.15 -21.03
N PRO A 96 -1.00 -14.16 -21.82
CA PRO A 96 -0.87 -15.55 -21.43
C PRO A 96 0.60 -15.93 -21.17
N ILE A 97 0.84 -16.58 -20.03
CA ILE A 97 2.18 -16.91 -19.57
C ILE A 97 2.55 -18.37 -19.86
N THR A 98 3.83 -18.60 -20.14
CA THR A 98 4.41 -19.93 -20.29
C THR A 98 5.42 -20.15 -19.17
N ILE A 99 5.15 -21.13 -18.31
CA ILE A 99 5.93 -21.39 -17.10
C ILE A 99 6.13 -22.88 -16.94
N GLU A 100 7.38 -23.28 -16.75
CA GLU A 100 7.76 -24.63 -16.35
C GLU A 100 8.44 -24.53 -14.98
N ALA A 101 7.71 -24.90 -13.94
CA ALA A 101 8.21 -24.92 -12.57
C ALA A 101 8.07 -26.33 -12.00
N THR A 102 9.18 -26.90 -11.53
CA THR A 102 9.21 -28.23 -10.89
C THR A 102 9.79 -28.09 -9.49
N ASN A 103 9.02 -28.47 -8.47
CA ASN A 103 9.40 -28.39 -7.06
C ASN A 103 9.98 -27.01 -6.64
N MET A 104 9.38 -25.93 -7.16
CA MET A 104 9.87 -24.57 -6.95
C MET A 104 9.22 -23.96 -5.69
N PRO A 105 9.97 -23.25 -4.83
CA PRO A 105 9.38 -22.51 -3.72
C PRO A 105 8.34 -21.50 -4.21
N LEU A 106 7.18 -21.41 -3.55
CA LEU A 106 6.10 -20.48 -3.92
C LEU A 106 6.58 -19.04 -4.13
N LYS A 107 7.49 -18.56 -3.27
CA LYS A 107 8.05 -17.21 -3.36
C LYS A 107 8.80 -16.98 -4.67
N ASP A 108 9.62 -17.95 -5.07
CA ASP A 108 10.44 -17.89 -6.29
C ASP A 108 9.56 -18.04 -7.52
N PHE A 109 8.57 -18.93 -7.44
CA PHE A 109 7.54 -19.08 -8.46
C PHE A 109 6.78 -17.77 -8.72
N LEU A 110 6.25 -17.14 -7.66
CA LEU A 110 5.55 -15.86 -7.77
C LEU A 110 6.44 -14.76 -8.34
N ASN A 111 7.72 -14.70 -7.93
CA ASN A 111 8.66 -13.76 -8.52
C ASN A 111 8.80 -14.00 -10.03
N GLN A 112 8.97 -15.24 -10.48
CA GLN A 112 9.13 -15.56 -11.89
C GLN A 112 7.87 -15.24 -12.72
N VAL A 113 6.69 -15.51 -12.17
CA VAL A 113 5.39 -15.25 -12.82
C VAL A 113 5.10 -13.75 -12.92
N LEU A 114 5.33 -13.01 -11.84
CA LEU A 114 4.84 -11.63 -11.70
C LEU A 114 5.84 -10.58 -12.19
N THR A 115 7.14 -10.90 -12.22
CA THR A 115 8.18 -9.98 -12.72
C THR A 115 7.96 -9.54 -14.18
N PRO A 116 7.69 -10.43 -15.16
CA PRO A 116 7.45 -10.01 -16.54
C PRO A 116 6.17 -9.17 -16.71
N LEU A 117 5.20 -9.34 -15.81
CA LEU A 117 3.92 -8.65 -15.85
C LEU A 117 3.92 -7.31 -15.11
N ALA A 118 5.09 -6.88 -14.59
CA ALA A 118 5.20 -5.72 -13.72
C ALA A 118 4.18 -5.76 -12.56
N LEU A 119 4.00 -6.93 -11.96
CA LEU A 119 3.17 -7.14 -10.78
C LEU A 119 4.07 -7.46 -9.58
N THR A 120 3.59 -7.12 -8.39
CA THR A 120 4.21 -7.43 -7.09
C THR A 120 3.18 -8.12 -6.20
N TYR A 121 3.64 -8.83 -5.18
CA TYR A 121 2.77 -9.48 -4.21
C TYR A 121 3.14 -9.12 -2.78
N THR A 122 2.14 -9.14 -1.92
CA THR A 122 2.30 -9.04 -0.46
C THR A 122 1.66 -10.27 0.16
N VAL A 123 2.45 -11.04 0.91
CA VAL A 123 1.94 -12.20 1.65
C VAL A 123 1.51 -11.70 3.03
N ALA A 124 0.25 -11.90 3.37
CA ALA A 124 -0.33 -11.57 4.68
C ALA A 124 -1.02 -12.81 5.24
N HIS A 125 -0.37 -13.49 6.19
CA HIS A 125 -0.83 -14.74 6.80
C HIS A 125 -1.05 -15.85 5.76
N THR A 126 -2.28 -15.99 5.28
CA THR A 126 -2.73 -17.00 4.30
C THR A 126 -3.21 -16.37 2.99
N ASN A 127 -3.19 -15.04 2.90
CA ASN A 127 -3.63 -14.31 1.71
C ASN A 127 -2.43 -13.75 0.97
N ILE A 128 -2.43 -13.89 -0.35
CA ILE A 128 -1.45 -13.34 -1.26
C ILE A 128 -2.13 -12.23 -2.05
N LEU A 129 -1.79 -10.98 -1.75
CA LEU A 129 -2.36 -9.82 -2.43
C LEU A 129 -1.45 -9.37 -3.57
N ILE A 130 -1.95 -9.43 -4.80
CA ILE A 130 -1.25 -9.01 -6.01
C ILE A 130 -1.57 -7.55 -6.32
N LYS A 131 -0.54 -6.75 -6.57
CA LYS A 131 -0.61 -5.32 -6.87
C LYS A 131 0.25 -5.01 -8.09
N ALA A 132 -0.01 -3.88 -8.75
CA ALA A 132 0.92 -3.36 -9.74
C ALA A 132 2.27 -3.06 -9.07
N LYS A 133 3.36 -3.53 -9.69
CA LYS A 133 4.72 -3.19 -9.29
C LYS A 133 4.94 -1.74 -9.70
N ASP A 134 5.17 -0.88 -8.71
CA ASP A 134 5.58 0.49 -8.98
C ASP A 134 6.97 0.46 -9.65
N ASN A 135 6.99 0.60 -10.97
CA ASN A 135 8.22 0.52 -11.77
C ASN A 135 9.19 1.69 -11.52
N ARG A 136 8.88 2.60 -10.58
CA ARG A 136 9.81 3.63 -10.11
C ARG A 136 11.11 3.05 -9.53
N ALA A 137 11.15 1.77 -9.16
CA ALA A 137 12.35 1.13 -8.57
C ALA A 137 13.29 0.42 -9.57
N PHE A 138 12.92 0.27 -10.86
CA PHE A 138 13.76 -0.37 -11.89
C PHE A 138 14.20 0.61 -13.01
N GLY A 139 14.21 1.91 -12.70
CA GLY A 139 14.59 2.99 -13.63
C GLY A 139 16.08 3.34 -13.68
N HIS A 140 16.97 2.65 -12.95
CA HIS A 140 18.39 3.00 -12.89
C HIS A 140 19.29 1.77 -13.02
N ARG A 141 19.33 1.13 -14.20
CA ARG A 141 20.46 0.25 -14.60
C ARG A 141 20.47 -0.24 -16.05
N ALA A 142 19.49 0.12 -16.88
CA ALA A 142 19.45 -0.21 -18.30
C ALA A 142 19.28 1.02 -19.22
N ALA A 143 19.64 2.21 -18.74
CA ALA A 143 19.51 3.47 -19.47
C ALA A 143 20.86 4.20 -19.59
N GLU A 144 21.92 3.49 -19.98
CA GLU A 144 23.18 4.15 -20.35
C GLU A 144 23.33 4.33 -21.87
N ASN A 145 22.54 3.65 -22.72
CA ASN A 145 22.62 3.83 -24.18
C ASN A 145 21.30 3.62 -24.93
N ALA A 146 20.22 4.24 -24.45
CA ALA A 146 19.07 4.57 -25.29
C ALA A 146 18.39 5.77 -24.64
N GLY A 147 18.23 6.87 -25.39
CA GLY A 147 17.58 8.08 -24.91
C GLY A 147 16.18 7.78 -24.41
N ALA A 148 16.06 7.61 -23.09
CA ALA A 148 14.80 7.44 -22.39
C ALA A 148 14.42 8.82 -21.85
N THR A 149 13.37 9.40 -22.41
CA THR A 149 12.63 10.48 -21.76
C THR A 149 12.16 9.94 -20.41
N GLU A 150 12.85 10.32 -19.34
CA GLU A 150 12.36 10.15 -17.97
C GLU A 150 10.95 10.72 -17.95
N ILE A 151 9.95 9.90 -17.63
CA ILE A 151 8.67 10.48 -17.23
C ILE A 151 8.86 11.03 -15.82
N GLN A 152 9.45 12.22 -15.80
CA GLN A 152 9.71 13.00 -14.62
C GLN A 152 8.36 13.33 -13.99
N GLN A 153 8.13 12.87 -12.76
CA GLN A 153 7.04 13.39 -11.94
C GLN A 153 7.35 14.85 -11.68
N GLN A 154 6.80 15.71 -12.53
CA GLN A 154 7.10 17.11 -12.49
C GLN A 154 6.31 17.74 -11.34
N PRO A 155 6.96 18.36 -10.35
CA PRO A 155 6.25 19.13 -9.36
C PRO A 155 5.67 20.36 -10.05
N LEU A 156 4.34 20.39 -10.18
CA LEU A 156 3.62 21.57 -10.62
C LEU A 156 3.61 22.57 -9.48
N ARG A 157 4.13 23.76 -9.75
CA ARG A 157 4.12 24.88 -8.81
C ARG A 157 3.23 25.99 -9.35
N GLY A 158 2.78 26.86 -8.48
CA GLY A 158 2.08 28.06 -8.93
C GLY A 158 1.50 28.84 -7.78
N ARG A 159 0.89 29.96 -8.13
CA ARG A 159 0.19 30.82 -7.20
C ARG A 159 -1.27 30.99 -7.61
N ILE A 160 -2.15 30.99 -6.63
CA ILE A 160 -3.58 31.17 -6.80
C ILE A 160 -3.96 32.53 -6.23
N THR A 161 -4.60 33.36 -7.04
CA THR A 161 -5.07 34.69 -6.66
C THR A 161 -6.54 34.90 -6.98
N ASP A 162 -7.15 35.91 -6.38
CA ASP A 162 -8.46 36.42 -6.77
C ASP A 162 -8.37 37.41 -7.95
N GLU A 163 -9.51 37.93 -8.40
CA GLU A 163 -9.58 38.95 -9.46
C GLU A 163 -8.92 40.28 -9.10
N ASN A 164 -8.70 40.55 -7.80
CA ASN A 164 -8.05 41.75 -7.29
C ASN A 164 -6.53 41.54 -7.10
N GLY A 165 -5.99 40.36 -7.42
CA GLY A 165 -4.58 40.00 -7.25
C GLY A 165 -4.19 39.58 -5.82
N GLN A 166 -5.15 39.41 -4.92
CA GLN A 166 -4.93 38.92 -3.56
C GLN A 166 -4.68 37.41 -3.56
N PRO A 167 -3.69 36.90 -2.80
CA PRO A 167 -3.45 35.46 -2.69
C PRO A 167 -4.61 34.75 -1.99
N LEU A 168 -4.95 33.56 -2.47
CA LEU A 168 -6.00 32.72 -1.90
C LEU A 168 -5.41 31.50 -1.19
N ALA A 169 -5.56 31.48 0.14
CA ALA A 169 -5.17 30.37 1.00
C ALA A 169 -6.32 29.34 1.14
N GLY A 170 -5.98 28.06 1.25
CA GLY A 170 -6.97 26.99 1.46
C GLY A 170 -7.72 26.53 0.21
N VAL A 171 -7.24 26.88 -0.99
CA VAL A 171 -7.78 26.36 -2.25
C VAL A 171 -7.35 24.90 -2.38
N THR A 172 -8.32 24.01 -2.64
CA THR A 172 -8.03 22.60 -2.93
C THR A 172 -7.66 22.45 -4.40
N VAL A 173 -6.47 21.89 -4.64
CA VAL A 173 -5.92 21.63 -5.96
C VAL A 173 -5.83 20.12 -6.13
N SER A 174 -6.58 19.54 -7.06
CA SER A 174 -6.65 18.08 -7.25
C SER A 174 -6.61 17.70 -8.72
N ILE A 175 -6.19 16.47 -9.01
CA ILE A 175 -6.27 15.91 -10.37
C ILE A 175 -7.52 15.01 -10.42
N PRO A 176 -8.53 15.36 -11.24
CA PRO A 176 -9.74 14.55 -11.38
C PRO A 176 -9.43 13.08 -11.70
N GLY A 177 -10.09 12.16 -10.99
CA GLY A 177 -9.88 10.71 -11.16
C GLY A 177 -8.68 10.12 -10.42
N THR A 178 -7.91 10.94 -9.69
CA THR A 178 -6.82 10.46 -8.82
C THR A 178 -7.04 10.85 -7.37
N THR A 179 -6.28 10.25 -6.46
CA THR A 179 -6.25 10.64 -5.04
C THR A 179 -5.23 11.75 -4.76
N VAL A 180 -4.61 12.32 -5.79
CA VAL A 180 -3.57 13.35 -5.64
C VAL A 180 -4.24 14.70 -5.50
N ALA A 181 -4.10 15.30 -4.30
CA ALA A 181 -4.58 16.63 -4.00
C ALA A 181 -3.60 17.36 -3.07
N THR A 182 -3.57 18.68 -3.17
CA THR A 182 -2.82 19.59 -2.30
C THR A 182 -3.69 20.81 -1.98
N THR A 183 -3.27 21.61 -0.99
CA THR A 183 -3.95 22.85 -0.61
C THR A 183 -3.00 24.03 -0.72
N SER A 184 -3.48 25.20 -1.14
CA SER A 184 -2.66 26.41 -1.19
C SER A 184 -2.33 26.96 0.21
N ASP A 185 -1.14 27.53 0.35
CA ASP A 185 -0.64 28.19 1.57
C ASP A 185 -1.17 29.63 1.74
N GLU A 186 -0.75 30.31 2.82
CA GLU A 186 -1.13 31.70 3.12
C GLU A 186 -0.73 32.71 2.04
N ASN A 187 0.29 32.40 1.23
CA ASN A 187 0.74 33.24 0.12
C ASN A 187 0.05 32.87 -1.21
N GLY A 188 -0.89 31.94 -1.17
CA GLY A 188 -1.59 31.36 -2.32
C GLY A 188 -0.72 30.41 -3.14
N ALA A 189 0.48 30.05 -2.67
CA ALA A 189 1.36 29.14 -3.37
C ALA A 189 0.94 27.68 -3.14
N TYR A 190 1.12 26.84 -4.16
CA TYR A 190 0.84 25.41 -4.09
C TYR A 190 1.94 24.60 -4.78
N VAL A 191 2.11 23.36 -4.33
CA VAL A 191 3.00 22.37 -4.94
C VAL A 191 2.24 21.05 -5.06
N LEU A 192 2.06 20.59 -6.29
CA LEU A 192 1.35 19.35 -6.61
C LEU A 192 2.26 18.44 -7.44
N THR A 193 2.53 17.23 -6.96
CA THR A 193 3.28 16.24 -7.74
C THR A 193 2.35 15.58 -8.75
N VAL A 194 2.48 15.95 -10.03
CA VAL A 194 1.63 15.41 -11.10
C VAL A 194 2.18 14.06 -11.57
N PRO A 195 1.41 12.96 -11.48
CA PRO A 195 1.81 11.69 -12.07
C PRO A 195 1.72 11.74 -13.60
N ALA A 196 2.55 10.93 -14.26
CA ALA A 196 2.54 10.69 -15.70
C ALA A 196 1.11 10.44 -16.23
N GLY A 197 0.54 11.37 -17.00
CA GLY A 197 -0.79 11.24 -17.58
C GLY A 197 -1.91 12.03 -16.86
N GLY A 198 -1.60 12.83 -15.85
CA GLY A 198 -2.54 13.83 -15.34
C GLY A 198 -2.86 14.87 -16.43
N GLN A 199 -4.05 14.79 -17.04
CA GLN A 199 -4.43 15.67 -18.16
C GLN A 199 -5.01 17.00 -17.69
N GLN A 200 -5.58 17.05 -16.48
CA GLN A 200 -6.29 18.22 -15.96
C GLN A 200 -6.07 18.39 -14.46
N VAL A 201 -6.09 19.65 -13.99
CA VAL A 201 -6.11 20.02 -12.56
C VAL A 201 -7.33 20.85 -12.29
N SER A 202 -8.07 20.48 -11.24
CA SER A 202 -9.21 21.20 -10.72
C SER A 202 -8.81 22.03 -9.50
N PHE A 203 -9.20 23.29 -9.49
CA PHE A 203 -9.03 24.23 -8.39
C PHE A 203 -10.41 24.53 -7.80
N ARG A 204 -10.60 24.22 -6.52
CA ARG A 204 -11.87 24.37 -5.83
C ARG A 204 -11.71 25.04 -4.48
N MET A 205 -12.54 26.05 -4.23
CA MET A 205 -12.67 26.69 -2.92
C MET A 205 -14.13 27.09 -2.67
N VAL A 206 -14.57 27.05 -1.42
CA VAL A 206 -15.93 27.48 -1.05
C VAL A 206 -16.08 28.98 -1.32
N GLY A 207 -17.17 29.37 -1.97
CA GLY A 207 -17.42 30.77 -2.37
C GLY A 207 -16.71 31.19 -3.66
N PHE A 208 -16.01 30.30 -4.35
CA PHE A 208 -15.32 30.57 -5.62
C PHE A 208 -15.74 29.60 -6.72
N GLU A 209 -15.63 30.06 -7.97
CA GLU A 209 -15.94 29.26 -9.16
C GLU A 209 -14.89 28.15 -9.30
N SER A 210 -15.33 26.90 -9.41
CA SER A 210 -14.43 25.77 -9.66
C SER A 210 -13.89 25.86 -11.08
N ARG A 211 -12.56 25.81 -11.25
CA ARG A 211 -11.92 25.87 -12.57
C ARG A 211 -11.04 24.66 -12.81
N GLU A 212 -11.08 24.18 -14.04
CA GLU A 212 -10.24 23.08 -14.52
C GLU A 212 -9.29 23.58 -15.60
N TYR A 213 -8.01 23.24 -15.48
CA TYR A 213 -6.98 23.60 -16.43
C TYR A 213 -6.31 22.34 -16.97
N ALA A 214 -6.09 22.29 -18.29
CA ALA A 214 -5.34 21.20 -18.91
C ALA A 214 -3.84 21.33 -18.60
N LEU A 215 -3.23 20.26 -18.12
CA LEU A 215 -1.80 20.17 -17.84
C LEU A 215 -1.05 19.83 -19.13
N ALA A 216 -0.71 20.85 -19.92
CA ALA A 216 0.10 20.68 -21.14
C ALA A 216 1.62 20.53 -20.86
N GLY A 217 1.99 19.80 -19.80
CA GLY A 217 3.40 19.65 -19.39
C GLY A 217 4.02 20.92 -18.79
N LEU A 218 3.20 21.85 -18.30
CA LEU A 218 3.67 23.07 -17.65
C LEU A 218 4.25 22.75 -16.27
N ALA A 219 5.43 23.31 -15.97
CA ALA A 219 6.06 23.23 -14.65
C ALA A 219 5.43 24.21 -13.64
N THR A 220 4.92 25.33 -14.15
CA THR A 220 4.35 26.41 -13.36
C THR A 220 2.99 26.80 -13.94
N LEU A 221 1.97 26.94 -13.10
CA LEU A 221 0.63 27.37 -13.50
C LEU A 221 0.05 28.31 -12.45
N ASP A 222 -0.03 29.60 -12.78
CA ASP A 222 -0.71 30.59 -11.96
C ASP A 222 -2.19 30.66 -12.35
N VAL A 223 -3.07 30.72 -11.34
CA VAL A 223 -4.52 30.62 -11.54
C VAL A 223 -5.22 31.77 -10.84
N VAL A 224 -6.16 32.38 -11.56
CA VAL A 224 -7.08 33.38 -11.00
C VAL A 224 -8.45 32.72 -10.80
N LEU A 225 -8.91 32.67 -9.55
CA LEU A 225 -10.26 32.21 -9.20
C LEU A 225 -11.21 33.39 -9.03
N ARG A 226 -12.42 33.24 -9.56
CA ARG A 226 -13.49 34.24 -9.43
C ARG A 226 -14.38 33.89 -8.25
N ALA A 227 -14.77 34.88 -7.46
CA ALA A 227 -15.77 34.67 -6.43
C ALA A 227 -17.10 34.26 -7.10
N THR A 228 -17.70 33.18 -6.62
CA THR A 228 -19.04 32.80 -7.05
C THR A 228 -20.02 33.64 -6.26
N VAL A 229 -20.75 34.52 -6.96
CA VAL A 229 -21.94 35.17 -6.41
C VAL A 229 -23.04 34.10 -6.38
N SER A 230 -23.07 33.30 -5.32
CA SER A 230 -24.27 32.53 -5.00
C SER A 230 -25.28 33.51 -4.46
N ASP A 231 -26.37 33.73 -5.20
CA ASP A 231 -27.63 34.18 -4.60
C ASP A 231 -28.01 33.12 -3.56
N LEU A 232 -27.63 33.38 -2.31
CA LEU A 232 -28.06 32.59 -1.18
C LEU A 232 -29.58 32.68 -1.13
N GLU A 233 -30.29 31.66 -1.65
CA GLU A 233 -31.68 31.47 -1.27
C GLU A 233 -31.67 31.21 0.24
N GLU A 234 -31.97 32.26 1.00
CA GLU A 234 -32.09 32.25 2.44
C GLU A 234 -33.17 31.22 2.82
N VAL A 235 -32.72 30.00 3.15
CA VAL A 235 -33.60 28.97 3.70
C VAL A 235 -33.87 29.37 5.15
N VAL A 236 -34.92 30.15 5.36
CA VAL A 236 -35.51 30.34 6.69
C VAL A 236 -36.11 28.99 7.09
N VAL A 237 -35.42 28.28 7.97
CA VAL A 237 -35.96 27.09 8.63
C VAL A 237 -36.98 27.55 9.66
N VAL A 238 -38.22 27.75 9.21
CA VAL A 238 -39.36 27.73 10.13
C VAL A 238 -39.60 26.26 10.46
N GLY A 239 -39.39 25.91 11.74
CA GLY A 239 -39.78 24.60 12.25
C GLY A 239 -41.23 24.29 11.87
N TYR A 240 -41.48 23.04 11.49
CA TYR A 240 -42.69 22.48 10.87
C TYR A 240 -42.73 22.50 9.33
N GLY A 241 -41.97 21.57 8.73
CA GLY A 241 -42.27 21.00 7.40
C GLY A 241 -41.64 21.71 6.20
N ALA A 242 -40.60 21.10 5.62
CA ALA A 242 -40.03 21.56 4.36
C ALA A 242 -40.95 21.16 3.19
N VAL A 243 -41.60 22.15 2.55
CA VAL A 243 -42.31 21.93 1.29
C VAL A 243 -41.62 22.73 0.20
N LYS A 244 -41.17 22.03 -0.86
CA LYS A 244 -40.51 22.65 -2.02
C LYS A 244 -41.53 23.53 -2.77
N LYS A 245 -41.15 24.76 -3.11
CA LYS A 245 -41.94 25.73 -3.89
C LYS A 245 -42.41 25.24 -5.27
N LYS A 246 -41.92 24.09 -5.77
CA LYS A 246 -42.26 23.59 -7.11
C LYS A 246 -43.53 22.73 -7.19
N ASP A 247 -44.07 22.28 -6.04
CA ASP A 247 -45.21 21.36 -6.03
C ASP A 247 -46.56 22.05 -5.70
N LEU A 248 -46.60 23.39 -5.75
CA LEU A 248 -47.80 24.18 -5.49
C LEU A 248 -48.55 24.49 -6.80
N THR A 249 -49.45 23.60 -7.19
CA THR A 249 -50.45 23.82 -8.26
C THR A 249 -51.63 24.69 -7.81
N GLY A 250 -51.52 25.39 -6.67
CA GLY A 250 -52.51 26.34 -6.16
C GLY A 250 -51.90 27.71 -5.97
N SER A 251 -52.57 28.77 -6.45
CA SER A 251 -52.17 30.16 -6.25
C SER A 251 -51.98 30.48 -4.77
N VAL A 252 -50.74 30.74 -4.36
CA VAL A 252 -50.44 31.22 -3.01
C VAL A 252 -50.30 32.73 -3.06
N ALA A 253 -51.26 33.45 -2.50
CA ALA A 253 -51.11 34.87 -2.22
C ALA A 253 -50.26 35.02 -0.95
N SER A 254 -49.04 35.55 -1.09
CA SER A 254 -48.17 35.87 0.04
C SER A 254 -48.54 37.25 0.57
N VAL A 255 -49.09 37.33 1.78
CA VAL A 255 -49.38 38.60 2.45
C VAL A 255 -48.19 38.93 3.36
N GLN A 256 -47.45 39.99 3.03
CA GLN A 256 -46.33 40.47 3.83
C GLN A 256 -46.83 41.20 5.07
N THR A 257 -46.19 40.95 6.22
CA THR A 257 -46.55 41.50 7.53
C THR A 257 -46.14 42.96 7.74
N GLN A 258 -45.64 43.65 6.71
CA GLN A 258 -45.22 45.05 6.79
C GLN A 258 -46.41 46.05 6.75
N ASP A 259 -47.62 45.59 6.38
CA ASP A 259 -48.84 46.43 6.32
C ASP A 259 -49.69 46.41 7.61
N PHE A 260 -49.32 45.62 8.63
CA PHE A 260 -50.15 45.42 9.84
C PHE A 260 -49.74 46.27 11.06
N LYS A 261 -48.87 47.27 10.89
CA LYS A 261 -48.42 48.11 12.03
C LYS A 261 -49.48 49.09 12.54
N ASP A 262 -50.52 49.41 11.75
CA ASP A 262 -51.42 50.53 12.07
C ASP A 262 -52.90 50.16 12.28
N ILE A 263 -53.24 48.87 12.44
CA ILE A 263 -54.64 48.46 12.68
C ILE A 263 -54.72 47.54 13.91
N PRO A 264 -55.37 47.98 15.01
CA PRO A 264 -55.65 47.13 16.15
C PRO A 264 -56.61 46.00 15.72
N ALA A 265 -56.06 44.79 15.56
CA ALA A 265 -56.80 43.63 15.09
C ALA A 265 -57.59 43.01 16.24
N ASN A 266 -58.89 43.33 16.34
CA ASN A 266 -59.80 42.59 17.22
C ASN A 266 -60.38 41.33 16.54
N SER A 267 -60.12 41.13 15.24
CA SER A 267 -60.55 39.94 14.48
C SER A 267 -59.72 39.84 13.19
N ILE A 268 -58.83 38.86 13.12
CA ILE A 268 -58.00 38.55 11.93
C ILE A 268 -58.91 38.18 10.74
N GLU A 269 -60.12 37.71 11.02
CA GLU A 269 -61.15 37.32 10.06
C GLU A 269 -61.54 38.48 9.12
N ASN A 270 -61.59 39.71 9.64
CA ASN A 270 -61.99 40.89 8.85
C ASN A 270 -60.85 41.41 7.96
N LEU A 271 -59.60 41.11 8.28
CA LEU A 271 -58.44 41.55 7.48
C LEU A 271 -58.23 40.69 6.23
N LEU A 272 -58.71 39.45 6.26
CA LEU A 272 -58.62 38.51 5.14
C LEU A 272 -59.85 38.59 4.21
N GLN A 273 -60.95 39.16 4.69
CA GLN A 273 -62.16 39.36 3.90
C GLN A 273 -61.95 40.46 2.86
N GLY A 274 -61.87 40.07 1.58
CA GLY A 274 -61.78 40.99 0.45
C GLY A 274 -60.37 41.21 -0.13
N ARG A 275 -59.31 40.59 0.42
CA ARG A 275 -57.94 40.65 -0.14
C ARG A 275 -57.46 39.37 -0.81
N ALA A 276 -58.20 38.27 -0.69
CA ALA A 276 -57.99 37.06 -1.46
C ALA A 276 -59.31 36.67 -2.14
N SER A 277 -59.28 36.59 -3.47
CA SER A 277 -60.42 36.11 -4.26
C SER A 277 -60.64 34.62 -4.00
N GLY A 278 -61.88 34.23 -3.70
CA GLY A 278 -62.29 32.83 -3.58
C GLY A 278 -62.31 32.24 -2.16
N LEU A 279 -62.16 33.04 -1.10
CA LEU A 279 -62.33 32.56 0.28
C LEU A 279 -63.79 32.73 0.75
N GLN A 280 -64.44 31.62 1.11
CA GLN A 280 -65.71 31.62 1.84
C GLN A 280 -65.45 31.23 3.30
N ILE A 281 -65.60 32.18 4.21
CA ILE A 281 -65.43 31.94 5.64
C ILE A 281 -66.76 31.42 6.20
N VAL A 282 -66.80 30.15 6.59
CA VAL A 282 -67.95 29.56 7.29
C VAL A 282 -67.68 29.65 8.79
N LYS A 283 -68.46 30.48 9.48
CA LYS A 283 -68.47 30.56 10.94
C LYS A 283 -69.29 29.40 11.47
N THR A 284 -68.66 28.52 12.25
CA THR A 284 -69.38 27.55 13.10
C THR A 284 -69.59 28.16 14.46
#